data_AF-A0A3G2IKJ0-F1
#
_entry.id   AF-A0A3G2IKJ0-F1
#
_cell.length_a   1.000
_cell.length_b   1.000
_cell.length_c   1.000
_cell.angle_alpha   90.00
_cell.angle_beta   90.00
_cell.angle_gamma   90.00
#
_symmetry.space_group_name_H-M   'P 1'
#
loop_
_entity.id
_entity.type
_entity.pdbx_description
1 polymer ?
#
loop_
_entity_poly.entity_id
_entity_poly.type
_entity_poly.pdbx_seq_one_letter_code
_entity_poly.pdbx_strand_id
1 'polypeptide(L)'
;MIQHKKYLAGQAWCTPLANMVLLKGSAFIGLSSDFNSFIPGLAVVVSHFFLLALTFINVPSQEDVRVAVDLRRSRKNLNKLKSQPGTTPEQVIEIDSALAALRSKEIAKCISDVDHSLAIYNQALQEDTEKT
;
A
#
# COMPACT_ATOMS: atom_id res chain seq x y z
N MET A 1 -6.43 -11.12 -5.18
CA MET A 1 -6.47 -11.90 -3.92
C MET A 1 -5.10 -11.92 -3.28
N ILE A 2 -4.97 -11.53 -2.00
CA ILE A 2 -3.74 -11.85 -1.25
C ILE A 2 -3.62 -13.38 -1.27
N GLN A 3 -2.56 -13.91 -1.89
CA GLN A 3 -2.30 -15.35 -1.89
C GLN A 3 -2.39 -15.86 -0.45
N HIS A 4 -3.16 -16.94 -0.24
CA HIS A 4 -3.50 -17.48 1.09
C HIS A 4 -2.29 -17.58 2.04
N LYS A 5 -1.11 -17.90 1.49
CA LYS A 5 0.18 -17.96 2.19
C LYS A 5 0.65 -16.61 2.76
N LYS A 6 0.51 -15.52 1.99
CA LYS A 6 0.85 -14.15 2.42
C LYS A 6 -0.12 -13.64 3.49
N TYR A 7 -1.39 -14.00 3.37
CA TYR A 7 -2.41 -13.70 4.37
C TYR A 7 -2.12 -14.41 5.70
N LEU A 8 -1.79 -15.71 5.67
CA LEU A 8 -1.40 -16.47 6.87
C LEU A 8 -0.16 -15.90 7.56
N ALA A 9 0.86 -15.54 6.78
CA ALA A 9 2.08 -14.92 7.31
C ALA A 9 1.80 -13.56 7.97
N GLY A 10 0.93 -12.75 7.35
CA GLY A 10 0.47 -11.47 7.93
C GLY A 10 -0.30 -11.67 9.24
N GLN A 11 -1.16 -12.68 9.30
CA GLN A 11 -1.91 -12.99 10.53
C GLN A 11 -0.99 -13.49 11.65
N ALA A 12 0.00 -14.33 11.32
CA ALA A 12 0.99 -14.83 12.27
C ALA A 12 1.87 -13.71 12.87
N TRP A 13 2.17 -12.66 12.09
CA TRP A 13 2.92 -11.49 12.57
C TRP A 13 2.05 -10.48 13.32
N CYS A 14 0.79 -10.30 12.88
CA CYS A 14 -0.09 -9.28 13.46
C CYS A 14 -0.69 -9.74 14.80
N THR A 15 -0.96 -11.03 14.97
CA THR A 15 -1.61 -11.57 16.19
C THR A 15 -0.79 -11.32 17.46
N PRO A 16 0.54 -11.53 17.50
CA PRO A 16 1.35 -11.21 18.68
C PRO A 16 1.34 -9.72 19.04
N LEU A 17 1.37 -8.84 18.03
CA LEU A 17 1.28 -7.39 18.21
C LEU A 17 -0.08 -6.98 18.77
N ALA A 18 -1.16 -7.50 18.19
CA ALA A 18 -2.52 -7.27 18.68
C ALA A 18 -2.70 -7.77 20.12
N ASN A 19 -2.17 -8.96 20.43
CA ASN A 19 -2.19 -9.53 21.79
C ASN A 19 -1.44 -8.62 22.79
N MET A 20 -0.25 -8.13 22.42
CA MET A 20 0.51 -7.21 23.27
C MET A 20 -0.23 -5.89 23.53
N VAL A 21 -0.85 -5.31 22.50
CA VAL A 21 -1.64 -4.07 22.62
C VAL A 21 -2.86 -4.28 23.49
N LEU A 22 -3.59 -5.39 23.30
CA LEU A 22 -4.78 -5.70 24.08
C LEU A 22 -4.44 -5.98 25.55
N LEU A 23 -3.34 -6.68 25.85
CA LEU A 23 -2.85 -6.90 27.22
C LEU A 23 -2.46 -5.58 27.92
N LYS A 24 -1.77 -4.68 27.22
CA LYS A 24 -1.42 -3.37 27.78
C LYS A 24 -2.64 -2.46 27.93
N GLY A 25 -3.57 -2.51 26.97
CA GLY A 25 -4.82 -1.77 26.99
C GLY A 25 -5.76 -2.25 28.11
N SER A 26 -5.85 -3.56 28.32
CA SER A 26 -6.68 -4.13 29.39
C SER A 26 -6.15 -3.76 30.77
N ALA A 27 -4.83 -3.80 30.96
CA ALA A 27 -4.17 -3.34 32.18
C ALA A 27 -4.38 -1.82 32.41
N PHE A 28 -4.36 -1.02 31.35
CA PHE A 28 -4.59 0.43 31.45
C PHE A 28 -6.04 0.80 31.81
N ILE A 29 -7.01 0.05 31.30
CA ILE A 29 -8.45 0.25 31.57
C ILE A 29 -8.87 -0.37 32.92
N GLY A 30 -8.01 -1.18 33.54
CA GLY A 30 -8.27 -1.83 34.83
C GLY A 30 -9.16 -3.07 34.72
N LEU A 31 -9.13 -3.77 33.59
CA LEU A 31 -9.87 -5.02 33.41
C LEU A 31 -9.30 -6.13 34.31
N SER A 32 -10.19 -6.99 34.84
CA SER A 32 -9.80 -8.13 35.69
C SER A 32 -8.83 -9.08 34.95
N SER A 33 -7.92 -9.69 35.69
CA SER A 33 -6.98 -10.69 35.17
C SER A 33 -7.68 -11.89 34.52
N ASP A 34 -8.93 -12.15 34.87
CA ASP A 34 -9.75 -13.21 34.27
C ASP A 34 -9.99 -12.96 32.77
N PHE A 35 -9.98 -11.69 32.35
CA PHE A 35 -10.14 -11.30 30.96
C PHE A 35 -8.93 -11.70 30.10
N ASN A 36 -7.75 -11.89 30.71
CA ASN A 36 -6.52 -12.27 30.01
C ASN A 36 -6.65 -13.61 29.28
N SER A 37 -7.52 -14.51 29.74
CA SER A 37 -7.81 -15.79 29.10
C SER A 37 -8.49 -15.63 27.73
N PHE A 38 -9.20 -14.52 27.50
CA PHE A 38 -9.91 -14.24 26.24
C PHE A 38 -9.09 -13.41 25.26
N ILE A 39 -8.04 -12.73 25.73
CA ILE A 39 -7.23 -11.83 24.89
C ILE A 39 -6.59 -12.52 23.69
N PRO A 40 -6.02 -13.74 23.79
CA PRO A 40 -5.45 -14.42 22.63
C PRO A 40 -6.47 -14.65 21.51
N GLY A 41 -7.71 -15.03 21.86
CA GLY A 41 -8.80 -15.21 20.89
C GLY A 41 -9.23 -13.88 20.27
N LEU A 42 -9.36 -12.83 21.09
CA LEU A 42 -9.68 -11.49 20.62
C LEU A 42 -8.59 -10.94 19.68
N ALA A 43 -7.32 -11.20 19.97
CA ALA A 43 -6.18 -10.78 19.16
C ALA A 43 -6.24 -11.36 17.74
N VAL A 44 -6.62 -12.63 17.60
CA VAL A 44 -6.80 -13.26 16.28
C VAL A 44 -7.88 -12.55 15.47
N VAL A 45 -9.02 -12.23 16.10
CA VAL A 45 -10.13 -11.51 15.47
C VAL A 45 -9.72 -10.09 15.09
N VAL A 46 -9.07 -9.37 15.99
CA VAL A 46 -8.57 -8.01 15.73
C VAL A 46 -7.55 -8.00 14.59
N SER A 47 -6.63 -8.96 14.55
CA SER A 47 -5.69 -9.10 13.44
C SER A 47 -6.37 -9.42 12.12
N HIS A 48 -7.42 -10.25 12.13
CA HIS A 48 -8.20 -10.54 10.93
C HIS A 48 -8.86 -9.27 10.39
N PHE A 49 -9.58 -8.53 11.22
CA PHE A 49 -10.22 -7.27 10.81
C PHE A 49 -9.22 -6.19 10.41
N PHE A 50 -8.06 -6.12 11.07
CA PHE A 50 -6.99 -5.20 10.70
C PHE A 50 -6.44 -5.52 9.30
N LEU A 51 -6.17 -6.79 8.99
CA LEU A 51 -5.75 -7.21 7.65
C LEU A 51 -6.84 -6.96 6.62
N LEU A 52 -8.11 -7.18 6.99
CA LEU A 52 -9.26 -6.88 6.13
C LEU A 52 -9.35 -5.38 5.82
N ALA A 53 -9.16 -4.53 6.83
CA ALA A 53 -9.11 -3.09 6.67
C ALA A 53 -7.94 -2.66 5.76
N LEU A 54 -6.76 -3.27 5.92
CA LEU A 54 -5.62 -3.02 5.03
C LEU A 54 -5.90 -3.43 3.57
N THR A 55 -6.63 -4.54 3.36
CA THR A 55 -7.07 -4.90 2.01
C THR A 55 -8.07 -3.91 1.42
N PHE A 56 -8.99 -3.37 2.24
CA PHE A 56 -9.94 -2.33 1.80
C PHE A 56 -9.25 -1.02 1.46
N ILE A 57 -8.18 -0.67 2.17
CA ILE A 57 -7.39 0.55 1.93
C ILE A 57 -6.51 0.40 0.69
N ASN A 58 -6.44 -0.79 0.07
CA ASN A 58 -5.62 -1.06 -1.11
C ASN A 58 -4.17 -0.58 -0.89
N VAL A 59 -3.53 -1.08 0.17
CA VAL A 59 -2.16 -0.68 0.53
C VAL A 59 -1.26 -0.84 -0.70
N PRO A 60 -0.70 0.27 -1.22
CA PRO A 60 0.11 0.23 -2.43
C PRO A 60 1.33 -0.66 -2.20
N SER A 61 1.80 -1.32 -3.26
CA SER A 61 3.00 -2.15 -3.14
C SER A 61 4.19 -1.29 -2.75
N GLN A 62 5.23 -1.90 -2.18
CA GLN A 62 6.46 -1.18 -1.83
C GLN A 62 7.09 -0.51 -3.08
N GLU A 63 6.96 -1.14 -4.24
CA GLU A 63 7.44 -0.61 -5.51
C GLU A 63 6.63 0.63 -5.94
N ASP A 64 5.31 0.62 -5.76
CA ASP A 64 4.45 1.77 -6.04
C ASP A 64 4.79 2.96 -5.16
N VAL A 65 5.00 2.71 -3.87
CA VAL A 65 5.42 3.73 -2.90
C VAL A 65 6.77 4.32 -3.31
N ARG A 66 7.74 3.48 -3.70
CA ARG A 66 9.06 3.94 -4.14
C ARG A 66 8.98 4.79 -5.40
N VAL A 67 8.25 4.34 -6.40
CA VAL A 67 8.04 5.08 -7.67
C VAL A 67 7.36 6.42 -7.40
N ALA A 68 6.32 6.46 -6.56
CA ALA A 68 5.65 7.70 -6.20
C ALA A 68 6.57 8.69 -5.48
N VAL A 69 7.43 8.19 -4.57
CA VAL A 69 8.42 9.02 -3.87
C VAL A 69 9.46 9.56 -4.85
N ASP A 70 9.99 8.73 -5.74
CA ASP A 70 11.00 9.13 -6.72
C ASP A 70 10.45 10.16 -7.72
N LEU A 71 9.21 9.98 -8.18
CA LEU A 71 8.52 10.94 -9.05
C LEU A 71 8.30 12.29 -8.35
N ARG A 72 7.81 12.26 -7.10
CA ARG A 72 7.62 13.48 -6.31
C ARG A 72 8.93 14.22 -6.08
N ARG A 73 10.00 13.49 -5.77
CA ARG A 73 11.34 14.06 -5.58
C ARG A 73 11.89 14.66 -6.87
N SER A 74 11.75 13.96 -7.98
CA SER A 74 12.21 14.41 -9.31
C SER A 74 11.49 15.68 -9.76
N ARG A 75 10.16 15.73 -9.61
CA ARG A 75 9.36 16.95 -9.86
C ARG A 75 9.79 18.12 -9.00
N LYS A 76 10.01 17.89 -7.70
CA LYS A 76 10.46 18.93 -6.78
C LYS A 76 11.83 19.48 -7.19
N ASN A 77 12.75 18.62 -7.59
CA ASN A 77 14.08 19.02 -8.04
C ASN A 77 14.03 19.82 -9.34
N LEU A 78 13.27 19.36 -10.33
CA LEU A 78 13.10 20.06 -11.61
C LEU A 78 12.44 21.44 -11.43
N ASN A 79 11.39 21.53 -10.63
CA ASN A 79 10.76 22.81 -10.29
C ASN A 79 11.72 23.74 -9.53
N LYS A 80 12.59 23.18 -8.66
CA LYS A 80 13.61 23.97 -7.98
C LYS A 80 14.64 24.53 -8.97
N LEU A 81 15.11 23.74 -9.93
CA LEU A 81 16.02 24.18 -11.00
C LEU A 81 15.38 25.25 -11.89
N LYS A 82 14.08 25.12 -12.19
CA LYS A 82 13.31 26.13 -12.91
C LYS A 82 13.24 27.46 -12.16
N SER A 83 13.14 27.42 -10.83
CA SER A 83 13.05 28.61 -9.98
C SER A 83 14.38 29.26 -9.62
N GLN A 84 15.52 28.70 -10.06
CA GLN A 84 16.83 29.26 -9.72
C GLN A 84 17.09 30.57 -10.49
N PRO A 85 17.64 31.59 -9.82
CA PRO A 85 18.07 32.80 -10.51
C PRO A 85 19.25 32.46 -11.44
N GLY A 86 19.10 32.76 -12.74
CA GLY A 86 20.09 32.46 -13.76
C GLY A 86 19.73 31.30 -14.71
N THR A 87 18.59 30.64 -14.51
CA THR A 87 18.10 29.62 -15.44
C THR A 87 17.75 30.27 -16.78
N THR A 88 18.36 29.79 -17.87
CA THR A 88 18.13 30.34 -19.21
C THR A 88 16.77 29.88 -19.77
N PRO A 89 16.18 30.62 -20.73
CA PRO A 89 14.94 30.20 -21.37
C PRO A 89 15.03 28.81 -22.02
N GLU A 90 16.18 28.45 -22.57
CA GLU A 90 16.45 27.13 -23.15
C GLU A 90 16.41 26.02 -22.08
N GLN A 91 17.02 26.26 -20.92
CA GLN A 91 16.98 25.33 -19.79
C GLN A 91 15.55 25.17 -19.23
N VAL A 92 14.75 26.24 -19.24
CA VAL A 92 13.34 26.15 -18.84
C VAL A 92 12.55 25.24 -19.78
N ILE A 93 12.76 25.33 -21.09
CA ILE A 93 12.12 24.47 -22.08
C ILE A 93 12.53 23.00 -21.88
N GLU A 94 13.82 22.75 -21.63
CA GLU A 94 14.32 21.40 -21.36
C GLU A 94 13.71 20.81 -20.07
N ILE A 95 13.60 21.61 -19.01
CA ILE A 95 12.97 21.21 -17.75
C ILE A 95 11.47 20.90 -17.95
N ASP A 96 10.76 21.72 -18.72
CA ASP A 96 9.34 21.49 -19.01
C ASP A 96 9.12 20.23 -19.87
N SER A 97 10.01 19.96 -20.82
CA SER A 97 10.03 18.70 -21.58
C SER A 97 10.25 17.50 -20.66
N ALA A 98 11.20 17.57 -19.72
CA ALA A 98 11.46 16.51 -18.76
C ALA A 98 10.26 16.27 -17.82
N LEU A 99 9.57 17.33 -17.38
CA LEU A 99 8.34 17.23 -16.58
C LEU A 99 7.20 16.57 -17.38
N ALA A 100 7.06 16.90 -18.66
CA ALA A 100 6.08 16.27 -19.55
C ALA A 100 6.38 14.78 -19.74
N ALA A 101 7.65 14.41 -19.94
CA ALA A 101 8.06 13.02 -20.06
C ALA A 101 7.76 12.21 -18.77
N LEU A 102 8.01 12.78 -17.59
CA LEU A 102 7.65 12.15 -16.31
C LEU A 102 6.14 11.92 -16.19
N ARG A 103 5.33 12.90 -16.61
CA ARG A 103 3.87 12.77 -16.64
C ARG A 103 3.40 11.68 -17.60
N SER A 104 4.01 11.58 -18.78
CA SER A 104 3.69 10.52 -19.74
C SER A 104 4.00 9.13 -19.18
N LYS A 105 5.11 8.97 -18.45
CA LYS A 105 5.49 7.70 -17.81
C LYS A 105 4.52 7.31 -16.69
N GLU A 106 4.04 8.27 -15.89
CA GLU A 106 3.00 8.01 -14.89
C GLU A 106 1.69 7.53 -15.52
N ILE A 107 1.26 8.16 -16.63
CA ILE A 107 0.04 7.76 -17.34
C ILE A 107 0.18 6.33 -17.88
N ALA A 108 1.31 6.01 -18.50
CA ALA A 108 1.57 4.66 -19.03
C ALA A 108 1.56 3.61 -17.91
N LYS A 109 2.12 3.93 -16.73
CA LYS A 109 2.04 3.05 -15.57
C LYS A 109 0.60 2.83 -15.12
N CYS A 110 -0.20 3.89 -14.95
CA CYS A 110 -1.60 3.74 -14.55
C CYS A 110 -2.40 2.87 -15.52
N ILE A 111 -2.17 3.00 -16.83
CA ILE A 111 -2.82 2.14 -17.84
C ILE A 111 -2.38 0.68 -17.64
N SER A 112 -1.09 0.43 -17.48
CA SER A 112 -0.56 -0.92 -17.22
C SER A 112 -1.12 -1.55 -15.94
N ASP A 113 -1.32 -0.77 -14.87
CA ASP A 113 -1.88 -1.26 -13.61
C ASP A 113 -3.37 -1.64 -13.76
N VAL A 114 -4.11 -0.89 -14.58
CA VAL A 114 -5.50 -1.22 -14.94
C VAL A 114 -5.56 -2.49 -15.77
N ASP A 115 -4.71 -2.62 -16.80
CA ASP A 115 -4.66 -3.82 -17.65
C ASP A 115 -4.32 -5.08 -16.85
N HIS A 116 -3.36 -4.98 -15.93
CA HIS A 116 -3.02 -6.07 -15.02
C HIS A 116 -4.18 -6.44 -14.09
N SER A 117 -4.90 -5.44 -13.57
CA SER A 117 -6.09 -5.68 -12.72
C SER A 117 -7.22 -6.37 -13.49
N LEU A 118 -7.46 -5.96 -14.74
CA LEU A 118 -8.41 -6.60 -15.65
C LEU A 118 -8.00 -8.03 -15.99
N ALA A 119 -6.72 -8.27 -16.23
CA ALA A 119 -6.19 -9.62 -16.49
C ALA A 119 -6.42 -10.56 -15.30
N ILE A 120 -6.13 -10.10 -14.07
CA ILE A 120 -6.41 -10.86 -12.84
C ILE A 120 -7.90 -11.15 -12.71
N TYR A 121 -8.75 -10.14 -12.97
CA TYR A 121 -10.20 -10.31 -12.90
C TYR A 121 -10.71 -11.36 -13.88
N ASN A 122 -10.24 -11.31 -15.14
CA ASN A 122 -10.61 -12.28 -16.17
C ASN A 122 -10.13 -13.69 -15.83
N GLN A 123 -8.92 -13.83 -15.28
CA GLN A 123 -8.39 -15.12 -14.84
C GLN A 123 -9.22 -15.72 -13.69
N ALA A 124 -9.62 -14.90 -12.71
CA ALA A 124 -10.50 -15.34 -11.63
C ALA A 124 -11.87 -15.81 -12.14
N LEU A 125 -12.41 -15.12 -13.15
CA LEU A 125 -13.69 -15.49 -13.77
C LEU A 125 -13.61 -16.83 -14.51
N GLN A 126 -12.49 -17.11 -15.17
CA GLN A 126 -12.26 -18.41 -15.83
C GLN A 126 -12.13 -19.55 -14.82
N GLU A 127 -11.38 -19.36 -13.74
CA GLU A 127 -11.24 -20.38 -12.68
C GLU A 127 -12.57 -20.73 -11.98
N ASP A 128 -13.50 -19.79 -11.88
CA ASP A 128 -14.84 -20.04 -11.34
C ASP A 128 -15.75 -20.76 -12.35
N THR A 129 -15.56 -20.50 -13.66
CA THR A 129 -16.35 -21.14 -14.72
C THR A 129 -15.94 -22.61 -14.93
N GLU A 130 -14.66 -22.95 -14.76
CA GLU A 130 -14.16 -24.33 -14.89
C GLU A 130 -14.48 -25.25 -13.69
N LYS A 131 -14.93 -24.69 -12.56
CA LYS A 131 -15.29 -25.45 -11.36
C LYS A 131 -16.79 -25.74 -11.24
N THR A 132 -17.59 -25.36 -12.24
CA THR A 132 -19.04 -25.61 -12.31
C THR A 132 -19.34 -26.72 -13.30
#